data_AF-A0A183E9U8-F1
#
_entry.id   AF-A0A183E9U8-F1
#
_cell.length_a   1.000
_cell.length_b   1.000
_cell.length_c   1.000
_cell.angle_alpha   90.00
_cell.angle_beta   90.00
_cell.angle_gamma   90.00
#
_symmetry.space_group_name_H-M   'P 1'
#
loop_
_entity.id
_entity.type
_entity.pdbx_description
1 polymer ?
#
loop_
_entity_poly.entity_id
_entity_poly.type
_entity_poly.pdbx_seq_one_letter_code
_entity_poly.pdbx_strand_id
1 'polypeptide(L)'
;MDRVNLDVLKPWITAKLNDILGMEDDVLIEYVFSQLEEKSLNPKVMQINLTGFLNARRAREFMGELWGMLLEAQSSEDGIPASLVEKKMKEIQEKKQSI
;
A
#
# COMPACT_ATOMS: atom_id res chain seq x y z
N MET A 1 -0.94 -16.00 2.66
CA MET A 1 -1.00 -14.80 1.79
C MET A 1 -0.57 -15.14 0.36
N ASP A 2 -0.64 -16.41 -0.04
CA ASP A 2 0.07 -16.92 -1.22
C ASP A 2 -0.52 -16.50 -2.57
N ARG A 3 -1.67 -15.80 -2.56
CA ARG A 3 -2.31 -15.27 -3.77
C ARG A 3 -2.13 -13.77 -3.97
N VAL A 4 -1.52 -13.04 -3.05
CA VAL A 4 -1.36 -11.58 -3.22
C VAL A 4 -0.03 -11.29 -3.88
N ASN A 5 -0.04 -10.54 -4.99
CA ASN A 5 1.18 -10.07 -5.62
C ASN A 5 1.69 -8.81 -4.89
N LEU A 6 2.70 -8.97 -4.04
CA LEU A 6 3.26 -7.86 -3.29
C LEU A 6 4.07 -6.89 -4.16
N ASP A 7 4.61 -7.35 -5.30
CA ASP A 7 5.42 -6.50 -6.18
C ASP A 7 4.60 -5.37 -6.82
N VAL A 8 3.29 -5.55 -6.98
CA VAL A 8 2.41 -4.47 -7.45
C VAL A 8 2.05 -3.46 -6.35
N LEU A 9 2.13 -3.88 -5.08
CA LEU A 9 1.84 -3.03 -3.92
C LEU A 9 3.06 -2.20 -3.49
N LYS A 10 4.28 -2.73 -3.63
CA LYS A 10 5.54 -2.03 -3.30
C LYS A 10 5.60 -0.57 -3.81
N PRO A 11 5.43 -0.29 -5.12
CA PRO A 11 5.51 1.08 -5.62
C PRO A 11 4.38 1.98 -5.10
N TRP A 12 3.18 1.42 -4.86
CA TRP A 12 2.07 2.19 -4.27
C TRP A 12 2.36 2.57 -2.82
N ILE A 13 2.91 1.64 -2.04
CA ILE A 13 3.25 1.85 -0.63
C ILE A 13 4.30 2.96 -0.52
N THR A 14 5.38 2.88 -1.31
CA THR A 14 6.42 3.90 -1.36
C THR A 14 5.82 5.27 -1.69
N ALA A 15 5.05 5.38 -2.77
CA ALA A 15 4.44 6.65 -3.15
C ALA A 15 3.49 7.20 -2.07
N LYS A 16 2.68 6.33 -1.45
CA LYS A 16 1.71 6.73 -0.42
C LYS A 16 2.41 7.16 0.88
N LEU A 17 3.46 6.47 1.31
CA LEU A 17 4.23 6.85 2.49
C LEU A 17 4.96 8.18 2.29
N ASN A 18 5.57 8.36 1.11
CA ASN A 18 6.24 9.61 0.75
C ASN A 18 5.25 10.80 0.69
N ASP A 19 4.04 10.59 0.16
CA ASP A 19 2.97 11.60 0.15
C ASP A 19 2.48 11.96 1.56
N ILE A 20 2.32 10.96 2.43
CA ILE A 20 1.90 11.19 3.82
C ILE A 20 2.98 11.94 4.60
N LEU A 21 4.25 11.55 4.47
CA LEU A 21 5.36 12.15 5.20
C LEU A 21 5.80 13.49 4.61
N GLY A 22 5.63 13.70 3.31
CA GLY A 22 6.19 14.83 2.57
C GLY A 22 7.71 14.72 2.35
N MET A 23 8.28 13.56 2.66
CA MET A 23 9.69 13.22 2.47
C MET A 23 9.83 11.71 2.26
N GLU A 24 10.96 11.29 1.70
CA GLU A 24 11.28 9.87 1.55
C GLU A 24 11.84 9.33 2.88
N ASP A 25 11.26 8.22 3.35
CA ASP A 25 11.71 7.50 4.54
C ASP A 25 11.85 6.01 4.20
N ASP A 26 13.04 5.64 3.74
CA ASP A 26 13.38 4.28 3.32
C ASP A 26 13.24 3.26 4.46
N VAL A 27 13.49 3.69 5.71
CA VAL A 27 13.40 2.80 6.88
C VAL A 27 11.94 2.41 7.14
N LEU A 28 11.02 3.35 7.03
CA LEU A 28 9.59 3.06 7.17
C LEU A 28 9.07 2.19 6.02
N ILE A 29 9.54 2.46 4.80
CA ILE A 29 9.16 1.68 3.60
C ILE A 29 9.62 0.23 3.76
N GLU A 30 10.89 -0.01 4.10
CA GLU A 30 11.41 -1.35 4.35
C GLU A 30 10.69 -2.04 5.50
N TYR A 31 10.38 -1.30 6.58
CA TYR A 31 9.60 -1.84 7.69
C TYR A 31 8.24 -2.38 7.22
N VAL A 32 7.51 -1.62 6.40
CA VAL A 32 6.22 -2.06 5.83
C VAL A 32 6.39 -3.29 4.93
N PHE A 33 7.44 -3.32 4.09
CA PHE A 33 7.71 -4.48 3.23
C PHE A 33 8.01 -5.74 4.03
N SER A 34 8.86 -5.63 5.05
CA SER A 34 9.18 -6.74 5.95
C SER A 34 7.93 -7.30 6.63
N GLN A 35 7.02 -6.42 7.10
CA GLN A 35 5.75 -6.86 7.69
C GLN A 35 4.84 -7.58 6.69
N LEU A 36 4.81 -7.13 5.43
CA LEU A 36 4.00 -7.77 4.36
C LEU A 36 4.55 -9.12 3.91
N GLU A 37 5.86 -9.34 4.04
CA GLU A 37 6.51 -10.63 3.75
C GLU A 37 6.29 -11.65 4.88
N GLU A 38 5.92 -11.21 6.09
CA GLU A 38 5.55 -12.13 7.16
C GLU A 38 4.25 -12.88 6.85
N LYS A 39 4.31 -14.22 6.97
CA LYS A 39 3.15 -15.10 6.74
C LYS A 39 1.95 -14.82 7.65
N SER A 40 2.19 -14.19 8.80
CA SER A 40 1.19 -13.89 9.83
C SER A 40 1.09 -12.39 10.12
N LEU A 41 0.94 -11.57 9.08
CA LEU A 41 0.67 -10.15 9.24
C LEU A 41 -0.54 -9.91 10.17
N ASN A 42 -0.33 -9.15 11.23
CA ASN A 42 -1.40 -8.68 12.10
C ASN A 42 -1.71 -7.20 11.82
N PRO A 43 -2.85 -6.87 11.18
CA PRO A 43 -3.16 -5.50 10.79
C PRO A 43 -3.27 -4.54 11.98
N LYS A 44 -3.67 -5.02 13.17
CA LYS A 44 -3.72 -4.18 14.37
C LYS A 44 -2.32 -3.79 14.84
N VAL A 45 -1.39 -4.75 14.85
CA VAL A 45 0.00 -4.51 15.28
C VAL A 45 0.68 -3.57 14.30
N MET A 46 0.53 -3.82 13.00
CA MET A 46 1.06 -2.94 11.96
C MET A 46 0.53 -1.50 12.10
N GLN A 47 -0.78 -1.32 12.34
CA GLN A 47 -1.35 0.00 12.55
C GLN A 47 -0.77 0.74 13.78
N ILE A 48 -0.56 0.02 14.89
CA ILE A 48 0.05 0.59 16.11
C ILE A 48 1.48 1.05 15.79
N ASN A 49 2.26 0.21 15.11
CA ASN A 49 3.64 0.52 14.78
C ASN A 49 3.72 1.73 13.82
N LEU A 50 2.89 1.74 12.77
CA LEU A 50 2.77 2.86 11.84
C LEU A 50 2.29 4.16 12.50
N THR A 51 1.50 4.07 13.57
CA THR A 51 1.07 5.26 14.32
C THR A 51 2.25 6.01 14.94
N GLY A 52 3.31 5.30 15.32
CA GLY A 52 4.56 5.90 15.82
C GLY A 52 5.31 6.72 14.76
N PHE A 53 5.14 6.39 13.48
CA PHE A 53 5.80 7.08 12.36
C PHE A 53 4.92 8.16 11.71
N LEU A 54 3.65 7.86 11.45
CA LEU A 54 2.77 8.69 10.60
C LEU A 54 1.78 9.56 11.40
N ASN A 55 1.64 9.34 12.71
CA ASN A 55 0.53 9.76 13.58
C ASN A 55 -0.77 8.96 13.37
N ALA A 56 -1.62 8.93 14.41
CA ALA A 56 -2.78 8.03 14.50
C ALA A 56 -3.80 8.17 13.35
N ARG A 57 -4.05 9.40 12.88
CA ARG A 57 -5.00 9.65 11.77
C ARG A 57 -4.48 9.06 10.46
N ARG A 58 -3.25 9.42 10.09
CA ARG A 58 -2.61 9.00 8.84
C ARG A 58 -2.32 7.51 8.80
N ALA A 59 -1.88 6.93 9.92
CA ALA A 59 -1.69 5.49 10.04
C ALA A 59 -3.00 4.71 9.83
N ARG A 60 -4.13 5.21 10.36
CA ARG A 60 -5.45 4.62 10.13
C ARG A 60 -5.88 4.71 8.67
N GLU A 61 -5.71 5.88 8.05
CA GLU A 61 -6.04 6.11 6.63
C GLU A 61 -5.21 5.18 5.73
N PHE A 62 -3.89 5.15 5.92
CA PHE A 62 -2.98 4.27 5.18
C PHE A 62 -3.34 2.78 5.34
N MET A 63 -3.53 2.31 6.58
CA MET A 63 -3.86 0.91 6.83
C MET A 63 -5.23 0.52 6.27
N GLY A 64 -6.20 1.44 6.26
CA GLY A 64 -7.51 1.19 5.64
C GLY A 64 -7.40 0.96 4.13
N GLU A 65 -6.65 1.80 3.43
CA GLU A 65 -6.40 1.66 1.99
C GLU A 65 -5.58 0.40 1.68
N LEU A 66 -4.49 0.16 2.42
CA LEU A 66 -3.65 -1.02 2.25
C LEU A 66 -4.45 -2.31 2.48
N TRP A 67 -5.21 -2.38 3.56
CA TRP A 67 -6.02 -3.56 3.88
C TRP A 67 -7.11 -3.82 2.84
N GLY A 68 -7.76 -2.76 2.33
CA GLY A 68 -8.71 -2.88 1.23
C GLY A 68 -8.10 -3.52 0.00
N MET A 69 -6.92 -3.05 -0.43
CA MET A 69 -6.23 -3.64 -1.58
C MET A 69 -5.76 -5.08 -1.34
N LEU A 70 -5.32 -5.41 -0.12
CA LEU A 70 -4.96 -6.80 0.21
C LEU A 70 -6.15 -7.75 0.10
N LEU A 71 -7.34 -7.31 0.52
CA LEU A 71 -8.58 -8.08 0.39
C LEU A 71 -9.02 -8.23 -1.08
N GLU A 72 -8.94 -7.16 -1.86
CA GLU A 72 -9.22 -7.19 -3.31
C GLU A 72 -8.25 -8.14 -4.03
N ALA A 73 -6.95 -8.00 -3.76
CA ALA A 73 -5.93 -8.85 -4.34
C ALA A 73 -6.14 -10.33 -3.99
N GLN A 74 -6.53 -10.62 -2.74
CA GLN A 74 -6.83 -11.99 -2.31
C GLN A 74 -8.06 -12.57 -3.01
N SER A 75 -9.02 -11.72 -3.40
CA SER A 75 -10.24 -12.12 -4.11
C SER A 75 -10.05 -12.20 -5.63
N SER A 76 -8.94 -11.68 -6.15
CA SER A 76 -8.58 -11.66 -7.57
C SER A 76 -7.83 -12.93 -7.96
N GLU A 77 -8.06 -13.46 -9.17
CA GLU A 77 -7.34 -14.65 -9.68
C GLU A 77 -5.84 -14.38 -9.89
N ASP A 78 -5.49 -13.17 -10.33
CA ASP A 78 -4.10 -12.77 -10.62
C ASP A 78 -3.36 -12.20 -9.40
N GLY A 79 -4.04 -12.08 -8.26
CA GLY A 79 -3.44 -11.51 -7.06
C GLY A 79 -3.24 -10.00 -7.10
N ILE A 80 -3.94 -9.30 -8.00
CA ILE A 80 -3.80 -7.87 -8.23
C ILE A 80 -5.06 -7.14 -7.70
N PRO A 81 -4.91 -6.08 -6.87
CA PRO A 81 -6.05 -5.28 -6.41
C PRO A 81 -6.68 -4.48 -7.54
N ALA A 82 -8.01 -4.48 -7.65
CA ALA A 82 -8.75 -3.71 -8.64
C ALA A 82 -8.51 -2.19 -8.48
N SER A 83 -8.46 -1.71 -7.23
CA SER A 83 -8.15 -0.33 -6.89
C SER A 83 -6.80 0.14 -7.46
N LEU A 84 -5.81 -0.76 -7.52
CA LEU A 84 -4.50 -0.46 -8.07
C LEU A 84 -4.53 -0.35 -9.61
N VAL A 85 -5.30 -1.24 -10.25
CA VAL A 85 -5.51 -1.22 -11.72
C VAL A 85 -6.20 0.07 -12.13
N GLU A 86 -7.29 0.43 -11.44
CA GLU A 86 -8.03 1.67 -11.71
C GLU A 86 -7.16 2.91 -11.53
N LYS A 87 -6.33 2.95 -10.48
CA LYS A 87 -5.42 4.07 -10.23
C LYS A 87 -4.38 4.22 -11.35
N LYS A 88 -3.75 3.11 -11.77
CA LYS A 88 -2.81 3.12 -12.91
C LYS A 88 -3.48 3.55 -14.22
N MET A 89 -4.71 3.09 -14.47
CA MET A 89 -5.46 3.47 -15.67
C MET A 89 -5.74 4.97 -15.70
N LYS A 90 -6.12 5.58 -14.55
CA LYS A 90 -6.31 7.03 -14.44
C LYS A 90 -5.02 7.80 -14.70
N GLU A 91 -3.90 7.40 -14.10
CA GLU A 91 -2.60 8.06 -14.33
C GLU A 91 -2.19 8.04 -15.81
N ILE A 92 -2.45 6.94 -16.52
CA ILE A 92 -2.17 6.83 -17.96
C ILE A 92 -3.09 7.73 -18.78
N GLN A 93 -4.38 7.83 -18.41
CA GLN A 93 -5.33 8.70 -19.10
C GLN A 93 -4.99 10.18 -18.94
N GLU A 94 -4.63 10.63 -17.73
CA GLU A 94 -4.24 12.02 -17.47
C GLU A 94 -2.94 12.40 -18.22
N LYS A 95 -1.98 11.47 -18.29
CA LYS A 95 -0.76 11.66 -19.10
C LYS A 95 -1.04 11.74 -20.61
N LYS A 96 -2.04 11.01 -21.10
CA LYS A 96 -2.42 11.05 -22.53
C LYS A 96 -3.22 12.28 -22.93
N GLN A 97 -3.93 12.91 -21.98
CA GLN A 97 -4.70 14.13 -22.25
C GLN A 97 -3.86 15.42 -22.18
N SER A 98 -2.66 15.36 -21.60
CA SER A 98 -1.75 16.51 -21.48
C SER A 98 -0.73 16.61 -22.63
N ILE A 99 -0.97 15.89 -23.74
CA ILE A 99 -0.18 15.92 -24.99
C ILE A 99 -1.09 16.40 -26.11
#